data_AF-I0BTK9-F1
#
_entry.id   AF-I0BTK9-F1
#
_cell.length_a   1.000
_cell.length_b   1.000
_cell.length_c   1.000
_cell.angle_alpha   90.00
_cell.angle_beta   90.00
_cell.angle_gamma   90.00
#
_symmetry.space_group_name_H-M   'P 1'
#
loop_
_entity.id
_entity.type
_entity.pdbx_description
1 polymer ?
#
loop_
_entity_poly.entity_id
_entity_poly.type
_entity_poly.pdbx_seq_one_letter_code
_entity_poly.pdbx_strand_id
1 'polypeptide(L)'
;MLKRFRSGEEGFTLIEVLAASVILAIAGLTMTAFFINAMSYNKANQNKTVMVNLARNALFYMEKRSFKEMEKYLVTYEMNISTEECGDDPRCSGKSMNALLIDTDRFPGLWDVLNPSVNGIEYTITVSHHKENKVEGGGLDTTSFTKHLLPVMVEVRAKSDDTPTKYRSTEVRGYITDESIRKAD
;
A
#
# COMPACT_ATOMS: atom_id res chain seq x y z
N MET A 1 16.77 54.65 -54.03
CA MET A 1 15.39 54.91 -53.56
C MET A 1 15.03 53.79 -52.57
N LEU A 2 15.35 53.95 -51.28
CA LEU A 2 15.08 52.95 -50.23
C LEU A 2 13.82 53.40 -49.47
N LYS A 3 12.71 52.72 -49.71
CA LYS A 3 11.42 52.99 -49.07
C LYS A 3 11.46 52.38 -47.66
N ARG A 4 11.65 53.24 -46.66
CA ARG A 4 11.70 52.89 -45.24
C ARG A 4 10.30 52.49 -44.78
N PHE A 5 10.05 51.20 -44.54
CA PHE A 5 8.87 50.74 -43.79
C PHE A 5 9.03 51.23 -42.35
N ARG A 6 8.42 52.38 -42.02
CA ARG A 6 8.14 52.74 -40.63
C ARG A 6 7.00 51.82 -40.19
N SER A 7 7.34 50.76 -39.47
CA SER A 7 6.38 50.00 -38.67
C SER A 7 5.72 50.97 -37.70
N GLY A 8 4.41 51.20 -37.86
CA GLY A 8 3.61 51.91 -36.88
C GLY A 8 3.48 51.03 -35.64
N GLU A 9 3.92 51.55 -34.50
CA GLU A 9 3.64 50.94 -33.19
C GLU A 9 2.18 51.26 -32.82
N GLU A 10 1.23 50.51 -33.40
CA GLU A 10 -0.16 50.56 -32.93
C GLU A 10 -0.26 49.68 -31.67
N GLY A 11 -0.54 50.32 -30.52
CA GLY A 11 -0.80 49.61 -29.27
C GLY A 11 -2.16 48.90 -29.30
N PHE A 12 -2.31 47.86 -28.48
CA PHE A 12 -3.58 47.13 -28.37
C PHE A 12 -4.71 48.03 -27.86
N THR A 13 -5.91 47.82 -28.41
CA THR A 13 -7.10 48.51 -27.92
C THR A 13 -7.53 47.95 -26.57
N LEU A 14 -8.20 48.77 -25.74
CA LEU A 14 -8.64 48.36 -24.39
C LEU A 14 -9.54 47.11 -24.45
N ILE A 15 -10.43 47.04 -25.45
CA ILE A 15 -11.36 45.92 -25.61
C ILE A 15 -10.64 44.63 -26.00
N GLU A 16 -9.55 44.72 -26.75
CA GLU A 16 -8.74 43.57 -27.18
C GLU A 16 -7.93 43.00 -26.01
N VAL A 17 -7.33 43.87 -25.19
CA VAL A 17 -6.66 43.45 -23.94
C VAL A 17 -7.66 42.83 -22.97
N LEU A 18 -8.86 43.41 -22.85
CA LEU A 18 -9.92 42.87 -22.01
C LEU A 18 -10.37 41.49 -22.50
N ALA A 19 -10.66 41.33 -23.79
CA ALA A 19 -11.06 40.06 -24.38
C ALA A 19 -9.96 38.98 -24.22
N ALA A 20 -8.70 39.33 -24.49
CA ALA A 20 -7.57 38.42 -24.30
C ALA A 20 -7.42 37.99 -22.83
N SER A 21 -7.58 38.92 -21.88
CA SER A 21 -7.50 38.62 -20.44
C SER A 21 -8.63 37.70 -19.97
N VAL A 22 -9.85 37.85 -20.50
CA VAL A 22 -10.98 36.98 -20.19
C VAL A 22 -10.74 35.56 -20.71
N ILE A 23 -10.30 35.42 -21.96
CA ILE A 23 -9.96 34.11 -22.54
C ILE A 23 -8.83 33.45 -21.73
N LEU A 24 -7.79 34.22 -21.39
CA LEU A 24 -6.67 33.74 -20.57
C LEU A 24 -7.14 33.31 -19.18
N ALA A 25 -8.05 34.03 -18.54
CA ALA A 25 -8.59 33.68 -17.24
C ALA A 25 -9.38 32.36 -17.28
N ILE A 26 -10.23 32.18 -18.29
CA ILE A 26 -10.99 30.93 -18.48
C ILE A 26 -10.03 29.75 -18.71
N ALA A 27 -9.04 29.92 -19.58
CA ALA A 27 -8.02 28.90 -19.83
C ALA A 27 -7.18 28.60 -18.57
N GLY A 28 -6.80 29.64 -17.81
CA GLY A 28 -6.01 29.50 -16.58
C GLY A 28 -6.77 28.74 -15.48
N LEU A 29 -8.06 29.04 -15.30
CA LEU A 29 -8.89 28.33 -14.31
C LEU A 29 -9.07 26.85 -14.67
N THR A 30 -9.32 26.55 -15.95
CA THR A 30 -9.47 25.15 -16.39
C THR A 30 -8.16 24.36 -16.26
N MET A 31 -7.02 24.95 -16.62
CA MET A 31 -5.70 24.32 -16.40
C MET A 31 -5.40 24.12 -14.91
N THR A 32 -5.71 25.10 -14.06
CA THR A 32 -5.48 24.98 -12.61
C THR A 32 -6.31 23.84 -12.02
N ALA A 33 -7.58 23.73 -12.40
CA ALA A 33 -8.43 22.62 -11.97
C ALA A 33 -7.87 21.25 -12.41
N PHE A 34 -7.35 21.16 -13.63
CA PHE A 34 -6.66 19.96 -14.11
C PHE A 34 -5.43 19.62 -13.27
N PHE A 35 -4.58 20.62 -12.94
CA PHE A 35 -3.40 20.40 -12.12
C PHE A 35 -3.72 19.96 -10.69
N ILE A 36 -4.75 20.52 -10.06
CA ILE A 36 -5.20 20.10 -8.72
C ILE A 36 -5.58 18.61 -8.73
N ASN A 37 -6.34 18.19 -9.74
CA ASN A 37 -6.72 16.79 -9.89
C ASN A 37 -5.50 15.90 -10.14
N ALA A 38 -4.60 16.28 -11.06
CA ALA A 38 -3.39 15.53 -11.35
C ALA A 38 -2.48 15.38 -10.12
N MET A 39 -2.35 16.44 -9.33
CA MET A 39 -1.58 16.44 -8.07
C MET A 39 -2.19 15.48 -7.04
N SER A 40 -3.52 15.46 -6.91
CA SER A 40 -4.23 14.52 -6.04
C SER A 40 -3.98 13.06 -6.43
N TYR A 41 -4.07 12.75 -7.73
CA TYR A 41 -3.75 11.40 -8.24
C TYR A 41 -2.28 11.02 -8.00
N ASN A 42 -1.34 11.95 -8.16
CA ASN A 42 0.06 11.70 -7.88
C ASN A 42 0.30 11.39 -6.39
N LYS A 43 -0.32 12.15 -5.47
CA LYS A 43 -0.24 11.87 -4.03
C LYS A 43 -0.82 10.50 -3.69
N ALA A 44 -1.97 10.14 -4.28
CA ALA A 44 -2.58 8.83 -4.09
C ALA A 44 -1.69 7.68 -4.60
N ASN A 45 -1.06 7.85 -5.77
CA ASN A 45 -0.17 6.84 -6.35
C ASN A 45 1.14 6.69 -5.55
N GLN A 46 1.69 7.79 -5.03
CA GLN A 46 2.84 7.75 -4.14
C GLN A 46 2.51 6.98 -2.85
N ASN A 47 1.36 7.28 -2.22
CA ASN A 47 0.91 6.57 -1.02
C ASN A 47 0.73 5.08 -1.30
N LYS A 48 0.09 4.72 -2.43
CA LYS A 48 -0.08 3.32 -2.82
C LYS A 48 1.26 2.59 -2.99
N THR A 49 2.25 3.25 -3.59
CA THR A 49 3.59 2.67 -3.77
C THR A 49 4.26 2.39 -2.43
N VAL A 50 4.16 3.33 -1.48
CA VAL A 50 4.65 3.13 -0.10
C VAL A 50 3.93 1.94 0.54
N MET A 51 2.61 1.88 0.46
CA MET A 51 1.81 0.82 1.08
C MET A 51 2.12 -0.57 0.50
N VAL A 52 2.32 -0.70 -0.81
CA VAL A 52 2.74 -1.96 -1.44
C VAL A 52 4.11 -2.42 -0.92
N ASN A 53 5.06 -1.48 -0.78
CA ASN A 53 6.38 -1.82 -0.25
C ASN A 53 6.32 -2.20 1.23
N LEU A 54 5.51 -1.51 2.03
CA LEU A 54 5.25 -1.88 3.43
C LEU A 54 4.65 -3.29 3.52
N ALA A 55 3.66 -3.60 2.68
CA ALA A 55 3.02 -4.92 2.64
C ALA A 55 4.01 -6.03 2.29
N ARG A 56 4.88 -5.81 1.28
CA ARG A 56 5.93 -6.76 0.90
C ARG A 56 6.95 -6.95 2.03
N ASN A 57 7.37 -5.86 2.68
CA ASN A 57 8.29 -5.94 3.81
C ASN A 57 7.68 -6.73 4.99
N ALA A 58 6.40 -6.51 5.27
CA ALA A 58 5.67 -7.28 6.27
C ALA A 58 5.59 -8.76 5.89
N LEU A 59 5.29 -9.07 4.62
CA LEU A 59 5.28 -10.45 4.13
C LEU A 59 6.66 -11.12 4.30
N PHE A 60 7.75 -10.46 3.89
CA PHE A 60 9.11 -10.95 4.08
C PHE A 60 9.48 -11.15 5.55
N TYR A 61 8.89 -10.36 6.45
CA TYR A 61 9.07 -10.56 7.88
C TYR A 61 8.34 -11.82 8.37
N MET A 62 7.10 -12.04 7.90
CA MET A 62 6.32 -13.23 8.23
C MET A 62 6.95 -14.53 7.72
N GLU A 63 7.57 -14.48 6.54
CA GLU A 63 8.32 -15.63 5.98
C GLU A 63 9.52 -16.08 6.85
N LYS A 64 9.99 -15.24 7.77
CA LYS A 64 11.06 -15.60 8.71
C LYS A 64 10.54 -16.25 10.00
N ARG A 65 9.23 -16.25 10.21
CA ARG A 65 8.57 -16.86 11.37
C ARG A 65 8.21 -18.31 11.05
N SER A 66 8.08 -19.11 12.11
CA SER A 66 7.75 -20.53 12.03
C SER A 66 6.50 -20.76 11.19
N PHE A 67 6.63 -21.46 10.05
CA PHE A 67 5.50 -21.77 9.17
C PHE A 67 4.35 -22.43 9.93
N LYS A 68 4.67 -23.41 10.78
CA LYS A 68 3.68 -24.16 11.57
C LYS A 68 2.94 -23.28 12.58
N GLU A 69 3.60 -22.28 13.15
CA GLU A 69 2.95 -21.34 14.07
C GLU A 69 2.01 -20.40 13.31
N MET A 70 2.46 -19.91 12.16
CA MET A 70 1.67 -19.04 11.28
C MET A 70 0.44 -19.78 10.72
N GLU A 71 0.60 -21.02 10.26
CA GLU A 71 -0.50 -21.86 9.78
C GLU A 71 -1.51 -22.12 10.89
N LYS A 72 -1.05 -22.48 12.10
CA LYS A 72 -1.95 -22.69 13.23
C LYS A 72 -2.73 -21.41 13.57
N TYR A 73 -2.06 -20.27 13.55
CA TYR A 73 -2.67 -18.98 13.88
C TYR A 73 -3.70 -18.52 12.83
N LEU A 74 -3.29 -18.51 11.56
CA LEU A 74 -4.07 -17.97 10.45
C LEU A 74 -5.16 -18.95 9.97
N VAL A 75 -4.90 -20.26 9.99
CA VAL A 75 -5.79 -21.28 9.44
C VAL A 75 -6.58 -22.01 10.51
N THR A 76 -5.92 -22.51 11.57
CA THR A 76 -6.61 -23.30 12.60
C THR A 76 -7.44 -22.42 13.53
N TYR A 77 -6.90 -21.26 13.93
CA TYR A 77 -7.63 -20.31 14.77
C TYR A 77 -8.41 -19.26 13.96
N GLU A 78 -8.23 -19.22 12.64
CA GLU A 78 -8.87 -18.24 11.74
C GLU A 78 -8.71 -16.78 12.22
N MET A 79 -7.57 -16.46 12.82
CA MET A 79 -7.29 -15.13 13.35
C MET A 79 -6.44 -14.32 12.37
N ASN A 80 -6.68 -13.00 12.29
CA ASN A 80 -5.77 -12.12 11.58
C ASN A 80 -4.65 -11.67 12.51
N ILE A 81 -3.50 -11.34 11.92
CA ILE A 81 -2.38 -10.72 12.62
C ILE A 81 -2.51 -9.22 12.39
N SER A 82 -3.00 -8.52 13.40
CA SER A 82 -3.08 -7.07 13.41
C SER A 82 -2.84 -6.55 14.82
N THR A 83 -2.59 -5.27 14.95
CA THR A 83 -2.46 -4.61 16.26
C THR A 83 -3.77 -4.03 16.77
N GLU A 84 -4.85 -4.15 16.00
CA GLU A 84 -6.17 -3.64 16.35
C GLU A 84 -7.08 -4.72 16.94
N GLU A 85 -6.72 -6.01 16.80
CA GLU A 85 -7.59 -7.15 17.17
C GLU A 85 -7.22 -7.90 18.46
N CYS A 86 -6.32 -7.36 19.29
CA CYS A 86 -6.05 -7.96 20.60
C CYS A 86 -6.35 -7.02 21.76
N GLY A 87 -7.63 -6.96 22.11
CA GLY A 87 -8.05 -6.54 23.45
C GLY A 87 -7.81 -7.65 24.47
N ASP A 88 -8.75 -7.83 25.40
CA ASP A 88 -8.69 -8.86 26.45
C ASP A 88 -9.02 -10.30 25.97
N ASP A 89 -8.94 -10.58 24.66
CA ASP A 89 -9.29 -11.89 24.12
C ASP A 89 -8.31 -12.96 24.64
N PRO A 90 -8.77 -14.01 25.35
CA PRO A 90 -7.89 -15.03 25.87
C PRO A 90 -7.17 -15.86 24.80
N ARG A 91 -7.63 -15.79 23.54
CA ARG A 91 -6.95 -16.35 22.36
C ARG A 91 -5.74 -15.51 21.93
N CYS A 92 -5.79 -14.19 22.19
CA CYS A 92 -4.64 -13.29 22.13
C CYS A 92 -3.78 -13.35 23.40
N SER A 93 -4.35 -13.69 24.57
CA SER A 93 -3.65 -13.72 25.87
C SER A 93 -2.75 -14.95 26.07
N GLY A 94 -2.69 -15.84 25.09
CA GLY A 94 -1.72 -16.92 25.08
C GLY A 94 -0.30 -16.43 24.85
N LYS A 95 0.68 -17.16 25.41
CA LYS A 95 2.10 -17.07 25.06
C LYS A 95 2.37 -17.05 23.54
N SER A 96 1.45 -17.45 22.66
CA SER A 96 1.64 -17.53 21.22
C SER A 96 1.63 -16.19 20.49
N MET A 97 0.70 -15.27 20.80
CA MET A 97 0.67 -13.96 20.13
C MET A 97 1.62 -12.98 20.80
N ASN A 98 1.70 -13.00 22.13
CA ASN A 98 2.73 -12.26 22.85
C ASN A 98 4.15 -12.74 22.50
N ALA A 99 4.41 -14.03 22.22
CA ALA A 99 5.73 -14.44 21.72
C ALA A 99 5.98 -14.07 20.24
N LEU A 100 4.93 -13.92 19.42
CA LEU A 100 5.05 -13.44 18.04
C LEU A 100 5.24 -11.90 17.98
N LEU A 101 4.54 -11.15 18.83
CA LEU A 101 4.52 -9.68 18.88
C LEU A 101 5.64 -9.09 19.75
N ILE A 102 5.98 -9.75 20.87
CA ILE A 102 6.98 -9.32 21.87
C ILE A 102 8.30 -10.07 21.63
N ASP A 103 8.79 -10.03 20.38
CA ASP A 103 10.21 -10.29 20.13
C ASP A 103 10.94 -8.95 20.28
N THR A 104 11.01 -8.46 21.52
CA THR A 104 11.61 -7.15 21.87
C THR A 104 13.11 -7.09 21.62
N ASP A 105 13.74 -8.24 21.39
CA ASP A 105 15.19 -8.39 21.26
C ASP A 105 15.66 -8.35 19.79
N ARG A 106 14.73 -8.34 18.83
CA ARG A 106 15.03 -8.24 17.39
C ARG A 106 14.38 -7.00 16.80
N PHE A 107 15.21 -6.02 16.45
CA PHE A 107 14.77 -4.83 15.72
C PHE A 107 14.81 -5.09 14.20
N PRO A 108 13.75 -4.75 13.45
CA PRO A 108 12.45 -4.26 13.91
C PRO A 108 11.61 -5.37 14.55
N GLY A 109 10.93 -5.04 15.65
CA GLY A 109 9.97 -5.94 16.29
C GLY A 109 8.74 -6.10 15.40
N LEU A 110 7.95 -7.16 15.64
CA LEU A 110 6.75 -7.39 14.82
C LEU A 110 5.77 -6.19 14.93
N TRP A 111 5.70 -5.55 16.09
CA TRP A 111 4.91 -4.33 16.28
C TRP A 111 5.31 -3.20 15.32
N ASP A 112 6.61 -2.96 15.14
CA ASP A 112 7.15 -1.90 14.27
C ASP A 112 6.84 -2.20 12.80
N VAL A 113 6.85 -3.49 12.43
CA VAL A 113 6.48 -3.95 11.10
C VAL A 113 4.98 -3.75 10.85
N LEU A 114 4.13 -3.95 11.86
CA LEU A 114 2.68 -3.80 11.74
C LEU A 114 2.18 -2.35 11.88
N ASN A 115 2.95 -1.46 12.53
CA ASN A 115 2.62 -0.04 12.70
C ASN A 115 3.75 0.90 12.24
N PRO A 116 4.16 0.85 10.96
CA PRO A 116 5.19 1.74 10.47
C PRO A 116 4.66 3.17 10.33
N SER A 117 5.56 4.13 10.55
CA SER A 117 5.34 5.54 10.20
C SER A 117 6.29 5.92 9.07
N VAL A 118 5.74 6.39 7.95
CA VAL A 118 6.51 6.85 6.79
C VAL A 118 6.06 8.24 6.42
N ASN A 119 6.99 9.20 6.39
CA ASN A 119 6.72 10.61 6.10
C ASN A 119 5.62 11.23 6.99
N GLY A 120 5.55 10.84 8.26
CA GLY A 120 4.56 11.33 9.21
C GLY A 120 3.15 10.76 9.02
N ILE A 121 2.97 9.80 8.11
CA ILE A 121 1.74 9.03 7.96
C ILE A 121 1.91 7.70 8.68
N GLU A 122 1.02 7.44 9.63
CA GLU A 122 0.95 6.15 10.31
C GLU A 122 0.10 5.17 9.51
N TYR A 123 0.57 3.92 9.45
CA TYR A 123 -0.12 2.83 8.79
C TYR A 123 -0.40 1.70 9.80
N THR A 124 -1.50 0.99 9.59
CA THR A 124 -1.76 -0.32 10.19
C THR A 124 -1.60 -1.37 9.10
N ILE A 125 -0.88 -2.45 9.41
CA ILE A 125 -0.79 -3.64 8.56
C ILE A 125 -1.54 -4.79 9.22
N THR A 126 -2.39 -5.45 8.44
CA THR A 126 -3.14 -6.64 8.84
C THR A 126 -2.80 -7.78 7.89
N VAL A 127 -2.36 -8.91 8.45
CA VAL A 127 -2.12 -10.15 7.70
C VAL A 127 -3.25 -11.12 7.96
N SER A 128 -3.91 -11.59 6.92
CA SER A 128 -5.03 -12.53 6.99
C SER A 128 -4.79 -13.74 6.09
N HIS A 129 -5.43 -14.86 6.42
CA HIS A 129 -5.40 -16.05 5.57
C HIS A 129 -6.22 -15.81 4.30
N HIS A 130 -5.61 -16.01 3.12
CA HIS A 130 -6.32 -15.89 1.86
C HIS A 130 -6.83 -17.26 1.42
N LYS A 131 -8.12 -17.53 1.67
CA LYS A 131 -8.80 -18.75 1.22
C LYS A 131 -9.04 -18.70 -0.29
N GLU A 132 -8.01 -18.83 -1.10
CA GLU A 132 -8.17 -18.96 -2.55
C GLU A 132 -8.57 -20.41 -2.90
N ASN A 133 -9.72 -20.56 -3.56
CA ASN A 133 -10.18 -21.86 -4.04
C ASN A 133 -9.34 -22.26 -5.26
N LYS A 134 -8.47 -23.25 -5.07
CA LYS A 134 -7.71 -23.99 -6.10
C LYS A 134 -6.72 -23.15 -6.91
N VAL A 135 -5.45 -23.54 -6.81
CA VAL A 135 -4.44 -23.24 -7.84
C VAL A 135 -4.94 -23.89 -9.14
N GLU A 136 -5.52 -23.10 -10.05
CA GLU A 136 -5.75 -23.55 -11.43
C GLU A 136 -4.39 -23.58 -12.17
N GLY A 137 -3.64 -24.67 -11.95
CA GLY A 137 -2.35 -24.93 -12.58
C GLY A 137 -2.32 -26.37 -13.06
N GLY A 138 -2.30 -26.54 -14.38
CA GLY A 138 -2.44 -27.84 -15.05
C GLY A 138 -1.33 -28.85 -14.72
N GLY A 139 -1.74 -30.12 -14.64
CA GLY A 139 -0.93 -31.30 -14.98
C GLY A 139 0.29 -31.65 -14.12
N LEU A 140 0.73 -30.79 -13.21
CA LEU A 140 1.79 -31.09 -12.24
C LEU A 140 1.15 -31.48 -10.91
N ASP A 141 1.77 -32.39 -10.15
CA ASP A 141 1.31 -32.81 -8.82
C ASP A 141 1.47 -31.66 -7.80
N THR A 142 0.60 -30.67 -7.94
CA THR A 142 0.55 -29.43 -7.16
C THR A 142 0.10 -29.69 -5.72
N THR A 143 -0.41 -30.88 -5.41
CA THR A 143 -0.93 -31.23 -4.06
C THR A 143 0.17 -31.41 -3.02
N SER A 144 1.39 -31.75 -3.43
CA SER A 144 2.53 -31.88 -2.50
C SER A 144 3.20 -30.53 -2.21
N PHE A 145 3.32 -29.66 -3.22
CA PHE A 145 3.92 -28.32 -3.07
C PHE A 145 3.00 -27.33 -2.36
N THR A 146 1.69 -27.39 -2.62
CA THR A 146 0.71 -26.50 -1.97
C THR A 146 0.59 -26.70 -0.46
N LYS A 147 0.95 -27.88 0.07
CA LYS A 147 1.00 -28.14 1.52
C LYS A 147 2.04 -27.30 2.24
N HIS A 148 3.05 -26.83 1.52
CA HIS A 148 4.14 -26.03 2.07
C HIS A 148 4.00 -24.53 1.75
N LEU A 149 2.86 -24.13 1.19
CA LEU A 149 2.56 -22.75 0.85
C LEU A 149 1.30 -22.32 1.59
N LEU A 150 1.45 -21.32 2.45
CA LEU A 150 0.34 -20.73 3.18
C LEU A 150 -0.07 -19.42 2.49
N PRO A 151 -1.20 -19.38 1.75
CA PRO A 151 -1.63 -18.18 1.06
C PRO A 151 -2.08 -17.11 2.05
N VAL A 152 -1.48 -15.93 1.96
CA VAL A 152 -1.79 -14.80 2.84
C VAL A 152 -2.09 -13.55 2.06
N MET A 153 -2.93 -12.70 2.66
CA MET A 153 -3.24 -11.37 2.17
C MET A 153 -2.78 -10.36 3.22
N VAL A 154 -1.98 -9.41 2.79
CA VAL A 154 -1.49 -8.31 3.61
C VAL A 154 -2.24 -7.05 3.19
N GLU A 155 -3.10 -6.55 4.07
CA GLU A 155 -3.75 -5.25 3.92
C GLU A 155 -2.93 -4.20 4.66
N VAL A 156 -2.62 -3.09 4.00
CA VAL A 156 -2.03 -1.90 4.63
C VAL A 156 -3.08 -0.81 4.58
N ARG A 157 -3.32 -0.13 5.70
CA ARG A 157 -4.29 0.96 5.83
C ARG A 157 -3.62 2.19 6.44
N ALA A 158 -3.75 3.35 5.81
CA ALA A 158 -3.31 4.61 6.39
C ALA A 158 -4.29 5.05 7.49
N LYS A 159 -3.79 5.43 8.66
CA LYS A 159 -4.58 5.99 9.77
C LYS A 159 -4.98 7.46 9.54
N SER A 160 -4.39 8.11 8.56
CA SER A 160 -4.62 9.53 8.27
C SER A 160 -6.01 9.81 7.69
N ASP A 161 -6.69 10.83 8.25
CA ASP A 161 -7.99 11.28 7.77
C ASP A 161 -7.95 12.10 6.47
N ASP A 162 -6.77 12.62 6.09
CA ASP A 162 -6.58 13.48 4.91
C ASP A 162 -6.60 12.68 3.58
N THR A 163 -6.62 11.35 3.65
CA THR A 163 -6.67 10.49 2.47
C THR A 163 -8.12 10.11 2.19
N PRO A 164 -8.64 10.21 0.95
CA PRO A 164 -9.99 9.72 0.65
C PRO A 164 -10.07 8.22 0.95
N THR A 165 -11.20 7.75 1.50
CA THR A 165 -11.39 6.35 1.94
C THR A 165 -11.02 5.32 0.86
N LYS A 166 -11.31 5.61 -0.41
CA LYS A 166 -10.95 4.77 -1.57
C LYS A 166 -9.43 4.56 -1.77
N TYR A 167 -8.60 5.46 -1.24
CA TYR A 167 -7.14 5.40 -1.35
C TYR A 167 -6.46 5.15 0.01
N ARG A 168 -7.24 4.82 1.06
CA ARG A 168 -6.71 4.56 2.40
C ARG A 168 -6.14 3.17 2.57
N SER A 169 -6.51 2.19 1.75
CA SER A 169 -6.01 0.82 1.86
C SER A 169 -5.40 0.28 0.56
N THR A 170 -4.50 -0.69 0.69
CA THR A 170 -3.95 -1.48 -0.41
C THR A 170 -3.67 -2.88 0.07
N GLU A 171 -3.97 -3.85 -0.77
CA GLU A 171 -3.79 -5.27 -0.48
C GLU A 171 -2.69 -5.85 -1.36
N VAL A 172 -1.85 -6.69 -0.77
CA VAL A 172 -0.85 -7.49 -1.47
C VAL A 172 -1.05 -8.95 -1.09
N ARG A 173 -1.12 -9.80 -2.11
CA ARG A 173 -1.21 -11.25 -1.94
C ARG A 173 0.18 -11.87 -1.99
N GLY A 174 0.37 -12.95 -1.25
CA GLY A 174 1.59 -13.72 -1.25
C GLY A 174 1.42 -15.08 -0.59
N TYR A 175 2.54 -15.78 -0.42
CA TYR A 175 2.59 -17.09 0.22
C TYR A 175 3.68 -17.08 1.27
N ILE A 176 3.41 -17.65 2.44
CA ILE A 176 4.44 -18.00 3.41
C ILE A 176 4.90 -19.42 3.08
N THR A 177 6.20 -19.61 2.88
CA THR A 177 6.79 -20.91 2.54
C THR A 177 7.24 -21.66 3.79
N ASP A 178 7.02 -22.97 3.82
CA ASP A 178 7.57 -23.86 4.84
C ASP A 178 9.11 -23.88 4.78
N GLU A 179 9.77 -23.74 5.93
CA GLU A 179 11.22 -23.73 6.02
C GLU A 179 11.86 -25.07 5.64
N SER A 180 11.10 -26.17 5.71
CA SER A 180 11.57 -27.50 5.32
C SER A 180 11.97 -27.59 3.85
N ILE A 181 11.35 -26.79 2.96
CA ILE A 181 11.73 -26.75 1.54
C ILE A 181 13.15 -26.16 1.36
N ARG A 182 13.59 -25.27 2.26
CA ARG A 182 14.88 -24.56 2.13
C ARG A 182 16.08 -25.38 2.63
N LYS A 183 15.83 -26.50 3.33
CA LYS A 183 16.88 -27.36 3.94
C LYS A 183 17.20 -28.62 3.12
N ALA A 184 16.56 -28.79 1.97
CA ALA A 184 16.85 -29.89 1.05
C ALA A 184 18.04 -29.52 0.14
N ASP A 185 19.22 -29.36 0.73
CA ASP A 185 20.53 -29.33 0.07
C ASP A 185 21.61 -29.80 1.07
#